data_AF-A0A660NU64-F1
#
_entry.id   AF-A0A660NU64-F1
#
_cell.length_a   1.000
_cell.length_b   1.000
_cell.length_c   1.000
_cell.angle_alpha   90.00
_cell.angle_beta   90.00
_cell.angle_gamma   90.00
#
_symmetry.space_group_name_H-M   'P 1'
#
loop_
_entity.id
_entity.type
_entity.pdbx_description
1 polymer ?
#
loop_
_entity_poly.entity_id
_entity_poly.type
_entity_poly.pdbx_seq_one_letter_code
_entity_poly.pdbx_strand_id
1 'polypeptide(L)'
;MKKLILGVLALCSYLSAEACTNFIATRGATTDGSVFVTYSADDYGMFASLCHYPAGKHPKGAKREIVDYDSGERHGFIDEAPETYNVIGNINEYQVSIGETTYGGRKEMVDNTGIIDYGSLMYLGLQRSKTAREAIKVMTDLVEKYGYQSSGESFTIADPNEVWILEMMGCGGDKKQKVVWVAVRIPDGMISGHANQARIGQFSTYNTDVITSKNCI
;
A
#
# COMPACT_ATOMS: atom_id res chain seq x y z
N MET A 1 36.99 -30.31 13.49
CA MET A 1 36.18 -30.37 12.24
C MET A 1 34.72 -29.95 12.46
N LYS A 2 33.92 -30.63 13.31
CA LYS A 2 32.50 -30.24 13.55
C LYS A 2 32.29 -28.79 14.03
N LYS A 3 33.11 -28.28 14.95
CA LYS A 3 33.05 -26.88 15.43
C LYS A 3 33.46 -25.85 14.36
N LEU A 4 34.35 -26.23 13.45
CA LEU A 4 34.79 -25.38 12.32
C LEU A 4 33.68 -25.28 11.26
N ILE A 5 33.03 -26.41 10.96
CA ILE A 5 31.90 -26.47 10.02
C ILE A 5 30.69 -25.69 10.56
N LEU A 6 30.40 -25.78 11.86
CA LEU A 6 29.33 -25.01 12.50
C LEU A 6 29.61 -23.50 12.48
N GLY A 7 30.87 -23.10 12.67
CA GLY A 7 31.30 -21.70 12.56
C GLY A 7 31.18 -21.15 11.14
N VAL A 8 31.55 -21.93 10.12
CA VAL A 8 31.39 -21.55 8.71
C VAL A 8 29.91 -21.46 8.32
N LEU A 9 29.06 -22.38 8.77
CA LEU A 9 27.60 -22.31 8.55
C LEU A 9 26.95 -21.09 9.21
N ALA A 10 27.40 -20.71 10.42
CA ALA A 10 26.93 -19.51 11.12
C ALA A 10 27.43 -18.20 10.47
N LEU A 11 28.61 -18.21 9.85
CA LEU A 11 29.14 -17.07 9.08
C LEU A 11 28.43 -16.88 7.74
N CYS A 12 27.87 -17.95 7.15
CA CYS A 12 27.09 -17.90 5.92
C CYS A 12 25.61 -17.52 6.14
N SER A 13 25.17 -17.22 7.36
CA SER A 13 23.75 -16.97 7.68
C SER A 13 23.29 -15.52 7.50
N TYR A 14 24.18 -14.59 7.12
CA TYR A 14 23.79 -13.21 6.85
C TYR A 14 23.20 -13.09 5.45
N LEU A 15 21.97 -13.59 5.29
CA LEU A 15 21.13 -13.24 4.15
C LEU A 15 20.46 -11.90 4.47
N SER A 16 20.84 -10.85 3.76
CA SER A 16 20.05 -9.62 3.75
C SER A 16 18.71 -9.92 3.07
N ALA A 17 17.62 -9.53 3.71
CA ALA A 17 16.28 -9.63 3.14
C ALA A 17 15.66 -8.23 3.17
N GLU A 18 15.14 -7.76 2.05
CA GLU A 18 14.27 -6.58 2.00
C GLU A 18 12.91 -7.02 2.56
N ALA A 19 12.66 -6.67 3.83
CA ALA A 19 11.67 -7.32 4.68
C ALA A 19 10.71 -6.33 5.36
N CYS A 20 10.08 -5.44 4.56
CA CYS A 20 9.06 -4.51 5.06
C CYS A 20 8.03 -5.22 5.94
N THR A 21 7.71 -4.62 7.08
CA THR A 21 6.77 -5.22 8.05
C THR A 21 5.81 -4.17 8.57
N ASN A 22 4.52 -4.53 8.61
CA ASN A 22 3.48 -3.78 9.30
C ASN A 22 3.00 -4.51 10.55
N PHE A 23 2.80 -3.77 11.64
CA PHE A 23 2.14 -4.24 12.85
C PHE A 23 1.02 -3.27 13.23
N ILE A 24 -0.14 -3.83 13.51
CA ILE A 24 -1.41 -3.10 13.55
C ILE A 24 -2.18 -3.47 14.81
N ALA A 25 -2.67 -2.47 15.53
CA ALA A 25 -3.65 -2.65 16.59
C ALA A 25 -4.88 -1.79 16.32
N THR A 26 -6.05 -2.41 16.28
CA THR A 26 -7.33 -1.71 16.13
C THR A 26 -7.73 -1.03 17.45
N ARG A 27 -8.68 -0.09 17.39
CA ARG A 27 -9.19 0.67 18.54
C ARG A 27 -9.48 -0.20 19.76
N GLY A 28 -10.25 -1.28 19.60
CA GLY A 28 -10.63 -2.17 20.68
C GLY A 28 -9.49 -3.01 21.23
N ALA A 29 -8.35 -3.07 20.55
CA ALA A 29 -7.15 -3.78 20.99
C ALA A 29 -6.17 -2.90 21.79
N THR A 30 -6.42 -1.59 21.86
CA THR A 30 -5.57 -0.63 22.56
C THR A 30 -6.24 -0.14 23.84
N THR A 31 -5.45 0.33 24.80
CA THR A 31 -5.97 0.73 26.12
C THR A 31 -6.61 2.13 26.12
N ASP A 32 -6.36 2.93 25.09
CA ASP A 32 -6.87 4.30 24.94
C ASP A 32 -7.83 4.47 23.76
N GLY A 33 -8.13 3.40 23.02
CA GLY A 33 -9.00 3.43 21.85
C GLY A 33 -8.37 4.05 20.61
N SER A 34 -7.05 4.26 20.60
CA SER A 34 -6.31 4.65 19.40
C SER A 34 -6.15 3.48 18.43
N VAL A 35 -5.97 3.80 17.15
CA VAL A 35 -5.49 2.86 16.15
C VAL A 35 -3.99 3.01 16.03
N PHE A 36 -3.24 1.91 16.11
CA PHE A 36 -1.81 1.90 15.85
C PHE A 36 -1.51 1.22 14.52
N VAL A 37 -0.73 1.91 13.69
CA VAL A 37 -0.10 1.38 12.49
C VAL A 37 1.39 1.66 12.60
N THR A 38 2.21 0.61 12.56
CA THR A 38 3.65 0.73 12.43
C THR A 38 4.08 0.15 11.10
N TYR A 39 5.05 0.77 10.45
CA TYR A 39 5.56 0.37 9.15
C TYR A 39 7.10 0.47 9.18
N SER A 40 7.78 -0.66 8.99
CA SER A 40 9.21 -0.68 8.67
C SER A 40 9.37 -0.77 7.15
N ALA A 41 10.06 0.22 6.59
CA ALA A 41 10.47 0.24 5.19
C ALA A 41 11.92 -0.25 5.12
N ASP A 42 12.09 -1.54 4.85
CA ASP A 42 13.40 -2.17 4.77
C ASP A 42 13.86 -2.06 3.31
N ASP A 43 14.64 -1.02 3.02
CA ASP A 43 15.33 -0.81 1.75
C ASP A 43 16.70 -0.15 1.97
N TYR A 44 17.78 -0.84 1.58
CA TYR A 44 19.13 -0.30 1.72
C TYR A 44 19.43 0.75 0.63
N GLY A 45 19.30 2.02 1.00
CA GLY A 45 19.69 3.16 0.15
C GLY A 45 18.62 4.24 0.04
N MET A 46 17.36 3.91 0.35
CA MET A 46 16.29 4.89 0.51
C MET A 46 16.27 5.46 1.92
N PHE A 47 17.08 6.50 2.14
CA PHE A 47 16.96 7.31 3.35
C PHE A 47 15.69 8.17 3.27
N ALA A 48 14.64 7.73 3.96
CA ALA A 48 13.37 8.42 3.99
C ALA A 48 13.54 9.86 4.51
N SER A 49 13.15 10.83 3.68
CA SER A 49 12.89 12.19 4.14
C SER A 49 11.44 12.28 4.60
N LEU A 50 11.15 13.10 5.62
CA LEU A 50 9.76 13.38 5.98
C LEU A 50 9.11 14.17 4.85
N CYS A 51 8.28 13.50 4.05
CA CYS A 51 7.58 14.14 2.93
C CYS A 51 6.50 15.10 3.44
N HIS A 52 6.28 16.19 2.69
CA HIS A 52 5.20 17.13 2.94
C HIS A 52 4.53 17.49 1.61
N TYR A 53 3.23 17.21 1.51
CA TYR A 53 2.39 17.65 0.41
C TYR A 53 1.36 18.64 0.95
N PRO A 54 1.36 19.90 0.50
CA PRO A 54 0.40 20.90 0.97
C PRO A 54 -1.01 20.63 0.42
N ALA A 55 -2.03 20.96 1.23
CA ALA A 55 -3.40 21.03 0.75
C ALA A 55 -3.55 22.08 -0.35
N GLY A 56 -4.47 21.86 -1.30
CA GLY A 56 -4.63 22.74 -2.45
C GLY A 56 -5.96 22.60 -3.16
N LYS A 57 -6.33 23.62 -3.93
CA LYS A 57 -7.48 23.60 -4.84
C LYS A 57 -7.00 23.77 -6.26
N HIS A 58 -7.56 22.98 -7.18
CA HIS A 58 -7.07 22.87 -8.55
C HIS A 58 -8.17 23.22 -9.56
N PRO A 59 -7.84 23.89 -10.66
CA PRO A 59 -8.82 24.24 -11.68
C PRO A 59 -9.36 22.99 -12.39
N LYS A 60 -10.59 23.08 -12.89
CA LYS A 60 -11.21 21.97 -13.63
C LYS A 60 -10.37 21.57 -14.84
N GLY A 61 -10.08 20.28 -14.97
CA GLY A 61 -9.27 19.73 -16.06
C GLY A 61 -7.76 19.83 -15.84
N ALA A 62 -7.31 20.30 -14.66
CA ALA A 62 -5.92 20.21 -14.25
C ALA A 62 -5.42 18.76 -14.34
N LYS A 63 -4.13 18.63 -14.65
CA LYS A 63 -3.43 17.36 -14.77
C LYS A 63 -2.30 17.31 -13.76
N ARG A 64 -2.05 16.12 -13.21
CA ARG A 64 -0.92 15.83 -12.32
C ARG A 64 0.05 14.90 -13.04
N GLU A 65 1.31 15.29 -13.13
CA GLU A 65 2.38 14.41 -13.59
C GLU A 65 2.58 13.28 -12.57
N ILE A 66 2.74 12.04 -13.04
CA ILE A 66 3.14 10.92 -12.20
C ILE A 66 4.63 10.72 -12.32
N VAL A 67 5.30 10.87 -11.18
CA VAL A 67 6.72 10.63 -11.00
C VAL A 67 6.85 9.43 -10.07
N ASP A 68 7.44 8.37 -10.57
CA ASP A 68 7.65 7.10 -9.88
C ASP A 68 8.33 7.30 -8.53
N TYR A 69 7.81 6.67 -7.48
CA TYR A 69 8.29 6.88 -6.12
C TYR A 69 9.74 6.41 -5.93
N ASP A 70 10.10 5.25 -6.49
CA ASP A 70 11.42 4.64 -6.29
C ASP A 70 12.43 5.14 -7.31
N SER A 71 12.04 5.16 -8.59
CA SER A 71 12.96 5.44 -9.70
C SER A 71 13.03 6.92 -10.09
N GLY A 72 12.02 7.72 -9.73
CA GLY A 72 11.87 9.10 -10.19
C GLY A 72 11.54 9.23 -11.68
N GLU A 73 11.25 8.12 -12.37
CA GLU A 73 10.83 8.13 -13.77
C GLU A 73 9.45 8.79 -13.94
N ARG A 74 9.20 9.37 -15.12
CA ARG A 74 7.95 10.07 -15.42
C ARG A 74 7.07 9.18 -16.29
N HIS A 75 5.93 8.75 -15.74
CA HIS A 75 5.03 7.79 -16.41
C HIS A 75 3.83 8.45 -17.12
N GLY A 76 3.67 9.76 -16.99
CA GLY A 76 2.66 10.53 -17.71
C GLY A 76 1.80 11.38 -16.78
N PHE A 77 0.51 11.53 -17.11
CA PHE A 77 -0.39 12.44 -16.40
C PHE A 77 -1.74 11.80 -16.07
N ILE A 78 -2.25 12.08 -14.87
CA ILE A 78 -3.62 11.77 -14.44
C ILE A 78 -4.47 13.04 -14.32
N ASP A 79 -5.78 12.88 -14.21
CA ASP A 79 -6.66 13.98 -13.79
C ASP A 79 -6.31 14.39 -12.35
N GLU A 80 -6.12 15.68 -12.13
CA GLU A 80 -5.94 16.23 -10.79
C GLU A 80 -7.29 16.33 -10.06
N ALA A 81 -7.27 16.08 -8.75
CA ALA A 81 -8.45 16.23 -7.91
C ALA A 81 -8.77 17.73 -7.75
N PRO A 82 -10.06 18.14 -7.70
CA PRO A 82 -10.41 19.55 -7.47
C PRO A 82 -9.87 20.12 -6.16
N GLU A 83 -9.70 19.26 -5.15
CA GLU A 83 -9.11 19.58 -3.86
C GLU A 83 -8.17 18.44 -3.44
N THR A 84 -7.03 18.81 -2.86
CA THR A 84 -6.07 17.89 -2.25
C THR A 84 -5.82 18.28 -0.81
N TYR A 85 -5.50 17.29 0.03
CA TYR A 85 -5.33 17.44 1.47
C TYR A 85 -3.86 17.44 1.86
N ASN A 86 -3.57 18.06 3.00
CA ASN A 86 -2.23 18.14 3.54
C ASN A 86 -1.77 16.76 4.04
N VAL A 87 -0.56 16.37 3.66
CA VAL A 87 0.07 15.09 4.03
C VAL A 87 1.45 15.35 4.62
N ILE A 88 1.74 14.78 5.80
CA ILE A 88 3.07 14.80 6.42
C ILE A 88 3.46 13.35 6.71
N GLY A 89 4.54 12.88 6.09
CA GLY A 89 4.86 11.46 6.11
C GLY A 89 3.71 10.63 5.53
N ASN A 90 3.41 9.50 6.17
CA ASN A 90 2.38 8.57 5.73
C ASN A 90 0.99 8.82 6.36
N ILE A 91 0.70 10.07 6.76
CA ILE A 91 -0.59 10.46 7.35
C ILE A 91 -1.05 11.83 6.82
N ASN A 92 -2.36 11.98 6.62
CA ASN A 92 -2.96 13.25 6.19
C ASN A 92 -3.63 14.03 7.33
N GLU A 93 -4.09 15.25 7.04
CA GLU A 93 -4.77 16.13 8.00
C GLU A 93 -6.09 15.56 8.59
N TYR A 94 -6.66 14.53 7.95
CA TYR A 94 -7.84 13.82 8.42
C TYR A 94 -7.50 12.56 9.22
N GLN A 95 -6.22 12.34 9.54
CA GLN A 95 -5.70 11.17 10.24
C GLN A 95 -5.88 9.86 9.47
N VAL A 96 -5.98 9.93 8.14
CA VAL A 96 -5.86 8.75 7.29
C VAL A 96 -4.39 8.44 7.13
N SER A 97 -3.98 7.20 7.42
CA SER A 97 -2.60 6.73 7.25
C SER A 97 -2.52 5.54 6.30
N ILE A 98 -1.44 5.47 5.51
CA ILE A 98 -1.18 4.35 4.61
C ILE A 98 0.26 3.85 4.77
N GLY A 99 0.44 2.55 4.98
CA GLY A 99 1.74 1.85 4.95
C GLY A 99 1.67 0.66 3.99
N GLU A 100 2.81 0.07 3.62
CA GLU A 100 2.85 -1.03 2.65
C GLU A 100 3.81 -2.16 3.02
N THR A 101 3.65 -3.32 2.38
CA THR A 101 4.70 -4.32 2.21
C THR A 101 4.60 -5.00 0.84
N THR A 102 5.72 -5.08 0.13
CA THR A 102 5.82 -5.77 -1.17
C THR A 102 5.87 -7.29 -1.04
N TYR A 103 4.81 -8.00 -1.46
CA TYR A 103 4.84 -9.46 -1.58
C TYR A 103 5.32 -9.96 -2.95
N GLY A 104 5.46 -9.07 -3.94
CA GLY A 104 6.01 -9.36 -5.27
C GLY A 104 5.05 -10.09 -6.20
N GLY A 105 4.56 -11.25 -5.78
CA GLY A 105 3.62 -12.08 -6.55
C GLY A 105 4.25 -12.72 -7.79
N ARG A 106 3.40 -13.04 -8.78
CA ARG A 106 3.80 -13.65 -10.05
C ARG A 106 4.36 -12.59 -11.00
N LYS A 107 5.58 -12.75 -11.50
CA LYS A 107 6.28 -11.75 -12.33
C LYS A 107 5.51 -11.39 -13.61
N GLU A 108 4.82 -12.37 -14.19
CA GLU A 108 3.98 -12.22 -15.38
C GLU A 108 2.70 -11.39 -15.14
N MET A 109 2.33 -11.14 -13.87
CA MET A 109 1.19 -10.30 -13.53
C MET A 109 1.59 -8.82 -13.44
N VAL A 110 2.88 -8.49 -13.43
CA VAL A 110 3.35 -7.10 -13.44
C VAL A 110 2.98 -6.47 -14.78
N ASP A 111 2.27 -5.34 -14.73
CA ASP A 111 1.81 -4.61 -15.92
C ASP A 111 2.63 -3.32 -16.10
N ASN A 112 3.51 -3.31 -17.10
CA ASN A 112 4.34 -2.16 -17.43
C ASN A 112 3.64 -1.14 -18.36
N THR A 113 2.33 -1.29 -18.59
CA THR A 113 1.51 -0.35 -19.36
C THR A 113 0.65 0.56 -18.49
N GLY A 114 0.62 0.30 -17.17
CA GLY A 114 0.09 1.25 -16.19
C GLY A 114 0.98 2.48 -16.08
N ILE A 115 0.58 3.45 -15.25
CA ILE A 115 1.40 4.65 -15.02
C ILE A 115 1.54 5.04 -13.55
N ILE A 116 0.89 4.31 -12.63
CA ILE A 116 0.91 4.63 -11.19
C ILE A 116 1.60 3.47 -10.45
N ASP A 117 2.75 3.75 -9.86
CA ASP A 117 3.44 2.84 -8.93
C ASP A 117 2.83 2.88 -7.52
N TYR A 118 3.19 1.91 -6.68
CA TYR A 118 2.62 1.74 -5.33
C TYR A 118 2.83 2.96 -4.43
N GLY A 119 4.03 3.56 -4.43
CA GLY A 119 4.37 4.69 -3.58
C GLY A 119 3.61 5.95 -4.02
N SER A 120 3.58 6.24 -5.32
CA SER A 120 2.72 7.29 -5.88
C SER A 120 1.26 7.09 -5.52
N LEU A 121 0.78 5.85 -5.58
CA LEU A 121 -0.61 5.50 -5.26
C LEU A 121 -0.95 5.79 -3.80
N MET A 122 -0.07 5.48 -2.86
CA MET A 122 -0.24 5.79 -1.43
C MET A 122 -0.45 7.30 -1.23
N TYR A 123 0.44 8.13 -1.79
CA TYR A 123 0.33 9.58 -1.61
C TYR A 123 -0.84 10.20 -2.36
N LEU A 124 -1.26 9.63 -3.49
CA LEU A 124 -2.50 10.00 -4.16
C LEU A 124 -3.72 9.67 -3.30
N GLY A 125 -3.75 8.50 -2.67
CA GLY A 125 -4.77 8.10 -1.70
C GLY A 125 -4.86 9.09 -0.55
N LEU A 126 -3.73 9.37 0.11
CA LEU A 126 -3.64 10.30 1.24
C LEU A 126 -4.07 11.73 0.88
N GLN A 127 -3.65 12.23 -0.28
CA GLN A 127 -3.99 13.60 -0.72
C GLN A 127 -5.45 13.75 -1.14
N ARG A 128 -6.23 12.67 -1.29
CA ARG A 128 -7.57 12.72 -1.89
C ARG A 128 -8.65 12.01 -1.07
N SER A 129 -8.37 11.64 0.18
CA SER A 129 -9.32 10.94 1.06
C SER A 129 -9.40 11.52 2.48
N LYS A 130 -10.56 11.38 3.12
CA LYS A 130 -10.81 11.78 4.52
C LYS A 130 -11.07 10.58 5.45
N THR A 131 -11.22 9.38 4.89
CA THR A 131 -11.42 8.12 5.62
C THR A 131 -10.64 7.00 4.95
N ALA A 132 -10.36 5.91 5.68
CA ALA A 132 -9.70 4.72 5.15
C ALA A 132 -10.46 4.11 3.96
N ARG A 133 -11.79 4.07 4.06
CA ARG A 133 -12.64 3.55 2.99
C ARG A 133 -12.65 4.43 1.74
N GLU A 134 -12.60 5.75 1.92
CA GLU A 134 -12.44 6.69 0.80
C GLU A 134 -11.06 6.53 0.15
N ALA A 135 -10.00 6.32 0.95
CA ALA A 135 -8.65 6.07 0.44
C ALA A 135 -8.60 4.81 -0.44
N ILE A 136 -9.20 3.70 0.01
CA ILE A 136 -9.33 2.47 -0.80
C ILE A 136 -10.00 2.81 -2.13
N LYS A 137 -11.15 3.49 -2.10
CA LYS A 137 -11.89 3.84 -3.31
C LYS A 137 -11.06 4.71 -4.27
N VAL A 138 -10.38 5.73 -3.74
CA VAL A 138 -9.50 6.61 -4.53
C VAL A 138 -8.39 5.80 -5.19
N MET A 139 -7.69 4.98 -4.41
CA MET A 139 -6.57 4.20 -4.92
C MET A 139 -7.05 3.25 -6.03
N THR A 140 -8.12 2.49 -5.78
CA THR A 140 -8.64 1.50 -6.73
C THR A 140 -9.19 2.15 -7.99
N ASP A 141 -9.94 3.25 -7.88
CA ASP A 141 -10.46 3.98 -9.05
C ASP A 141 -9.32 4.51 -9.93
N LEU A 142 -8.22 4.99 -9.31
CA LEU A 142 -7.06 5.51 -10.03
C LEU A 142 -6.35 4.42 -10.82
N VAL A 143 -6.05 3.29 -10.19
CA VAL A 143 -5.36 2.19 -10.88
C VAL A 143 -6.25 1.48 -11.90
N GLU A 144 -7.57 1.44 -11.69
CA GLU A 144 -8.51 0.91 -12.68
C GLU A 144 -8.56 1.81 -13.93
N LYS A 145 -8.44 3.13 -13.75
CA LYS A 145 -8.48 4.09 -14.86
C LYS A 145 -7.13 4.23 -15.58
N TYR A 146 -6.05 4.35 -14.82
CA TYR A 146 -4.72 4.72 -15.34
C TYR A 146 -3.74 3.55 -15.37
N GLY A 147 -4.05 2.44 -14.70
CA GLY A 147 -3.20 1.25 -14.61
C GLY A 147 -2.21 1.31 -13.45
N TYR A 148 -1.98 0.15 -12.87
CA TYR A 148 -1.06 -0.09 -11.77
C TYR A 148 0.27 -0.63 -12.32
N GLN A 149 1.37 0.02 -11.99
CA GLN A 149 2.71 -0.31 -12.48
C GLN A 149 3.62 -0.67 -11.30
N SER A 150 3.33 -1.76 -10.62
CA SER A 150 4.18 -2.29 -9.55
C SER A 150 3.97 -3.80 -9.41
N SER A 151 4.80 -4.41 -8.58
CA SER A 151 4.62 -5.78 -8.16
C SER A 151 3.47 -5.89 -7.14
N GLY A 152 3.30 -7.09 -6.57
CA GLY A 152 2.21 -7.35 -5.63
C GLY A 152 2.45 -6.64 -4.31
N GLU A 153 1.47 -5.84 -3.88
CA GLU A 153 1.56 -5.01 -2.68
C GLU A 153 0.42 -5.26 -1.70
N SER A 154 0.76 -5.27 -0.41
CA SER A 154 -0.19 -5.22 0.70
C SER A 154 -0.12 -3.84 1.36
N PHE A 155 -1.23 -3.10 1.39
CA PHE A 155 -1.34 -1.79 2.03
C PHE A 155 -2.12 -1.89 3.33
N THR A 156 -1.58 -1.36 4.43
CA THR A 156 -2.39 -0.98 5.59
C THR A 156 -2.99 0.38 5.33
N ILE A 157 -4.32 0.50 5.39
CA ILE A 157 -5.04 1.76 5.26
C ILE A 157 -5.89 1.94 6.50
N ALA A 158 -5.63 3.00 7.26
CA ALA A 158 -6.27 3.23 8.55
C ALA A 158 -6.76 4.66 8.70
N ASP A 159 -7.78 4.83 9.53
CA ASP A 159 -8.21 6.11 10.09
C ASP A 159 -8.54 5.91 11.60
N PRO A 160 -9.00 6.93 12.34
CA PRO A 160 -9.28 6.75 13.76
C PRO A 160 -10.31 5.66 14.10
N ASN A 161 -11.13 5.21 13.15
CA ASN A 161 -12.28 4.32 13.35
C ASN A 161 -12.10 2.91 12.78
N GLU A 162 -11.38 2.75 11.67
CA GLU A 162 -11.23 1.45 11.01
C GLU A 162 -9.84 1.26 10.39
N VAL A 163 -9.44 -0.01 10.26
CA VAL A 163 -8.19 -0.42 9.62
C VAL A 163 -8.47 -1.51 8.59
N TRP A 164 -7.80 -1.41 7.46
CA TRP A 164 -7.94 -2.29 6.32
C TRP A 164 -6.58 -2.79 5.86
N ILE A 165 -6.56 -4.04 5.38
CA ILE A 165 -5.49 -4.54 4.52
C ILE A 165 -6.05 -4.56 3.11
N LEU A 166 -5.40 -3.87 2.17
CA LEU A 166 -5.68 -3.90 0.74
C LEU A 166 -4.53 -4.64 0.05
N GLU A 167 -4.82 -5.72 -0.67
CA GLU A 167 -3.85 -6.41 -1.52
C GLU A 167 -4.18 -6.17 -2.98
N MET A 168 -3.14 -5.91 -3.79
CA MET A 168 -3.29 -5.51 -5.17
C MET A 168 -2.14 -6.00 -6.06
N MET A 169 -2.50 -6.41 -7.27
CA MET A 169 -1.57 -6.83 -8.32
C MET A 169 -2.06 -6.36 -9.69
N GLY A 170 -1.11 -6.09 -10.59
CA GLY A 170 -1.43 -5.95 -12.02
C GLY A 170 -2.04 -7.23 -12.60
N CYS A 171 -2.49 -7.17 -13.85
CA CYS A 171 -3.04 -8.33 -14.56
C CYS A 171 -2.23 -8.67 -15.83
N GLY A 172 -0.91 -8.43 -15.80
CA GLY A 172 0.00 -8.86 -16.86
C GLY A 172 -0.25 -8.23 -18.23
N GLY A 173 -0.75 -6.99 -18.26
CA GLY A 173 -1.08 -6.28 -19.50
C GLY A 173 -2.38 -6.73 -20.17
N ASP A 174 -3.29 -7.39 -19.45
CA ASP A 174 -4.63 -7.71 -19.96
C ASP A 174 -5.38 -6.43 -20.37
N LYS A 175 -5.97 -6.46 -21.57
CA LYS A 175 -6.61 -5.28 -22.17
C LYS A 175 -7.92 -4.86 -21.49
N LYS A 176 -8.56 -5.79 -20.78
CA LYS A 176 -9.88 -5.61 -20.14
C LYS A 176 -9.76 -5.42 -18.64
N GLN A 177 -8.70 -5.96 -18.03
CA GLN A 177 -8.47 -5.93 -16.59
C GLN A 177 -7.06 -5.43 -16.35
N LYS A 178 -6.93 -4.22 -15.79
CA LYS A 178 -5.61 -3.62 -15.50
C LYS A 178 -5.02 -4.10 -14.17
N VAL A 179 -5.90 -4.46 -13.24
CA VAL A 179 -5.55 -4.70 -11.84
C VAL A 179 -6.55 -5.67 -11.23
N VAL A 180 -6.11 -6.44 -10.23
CA VAL A 180 -6.94 -7.24 -9.34
C VAL A 180 -6.62 -6.84 -7.90
N TRP A 181 -7.63 -6.68 -7.06
CA TRP A 181 -7.44 -6.27 -5.68
C TRP A 181 -8.54 -6.76 -4.75
N VAL A 182 -8.20 -6.89 -3.48
CA VAL A 182 -9.13 -7.21 -2.38
C VAL A 182 -8.74 -6.41 -1.14
N ALA A 183 -9.73 -5.82 -0.47
CA ALA A 183 -9.57 -5.14 0.80
C ALA A 183 -10.40 -5.84 1.88
N VAL A 184 -9.78 -6.11 3.02
CA VAL A 184 -10.41 -6.74 4.19
C VAL A 184 -10.26 -5.83 5.39
N ARG A 185 -11.37 -5.53 6.06
CA ARG A 185 -11.37 -4.79 7.31
C ARG A 185 -10.88 -5.66 8.45
N ILE A 186 -9.90 -5.20 9.21
CA ILE A 186 -9.50 -5.86 10.46
C ILE A 186 -10.61 -5.60 11.50
N PRO A 187 -11.22 -6.65 12.08
CA PRO A 187 -12.24 -6.47 13.10
C PRO A 187 -11.73 -5.67 14.29
N ASP A 188 -12.60 -4.86 14.89
CA ASP A 188 -12.26 -4.14 16.11
C ASP A 188 -11.91 -5.11 17.25
N GLY A 189 -10.96 -4.75 18.10
CA GLY A 189 -10.44 -5.64 19.16
C GLY A 189 -9.32 -6.59 18.73
N MET A 190 -8.84 -6.47 17.49
CA MET A 190 -7.79 -7.34 16.94
C MET A 190 -6.45 -6.62 16.77
N ILE A 191 -5.39 -7.44 16.85
CA ILE A 191 -4.04 -7.12 16.39
C ILE A 191 -3.81 -7.89 15.09
N SER A 192 -3.14 -7.26 14.13
CA SER A 192 -2.76 -7.89 12.86
C SER A 192 -1.35 -7.46 12.46
N GLY A 193 -0.85 -8.08 11.41
CA GLY A 193 0.38 -7.69 10.75
C GLY A 193 0.46 -8.33 9.37
N HIS A 194 1.22 -7.69 8.50
CA HIS A 194 1.60 -8.25 7.20
C HIS A 194 3.07 -7.90 6.93
N ALA A 195 3.70 -8.76 6.14
CA ALA A 195 5.08 -8.66 5.69
C ALA A 195 5.09 -8.94 4.18
N ASN A 196 6.25 -9.19 3.58
CA ASN A 196 6.44 -9.48 2.14
C ASN A 196 5.86 -10.83 1.68
N GLN A 197 4.59 -11.09 2.00
CA GLN A 197 3.79 -12.25 1.67
C GLN A 197 2.32 -11.84 1.69
N ALA A 198 1.58 -12.16 0.63
CA ALA A 198 0.13 -11.96 0.60
C ALA A 198 -0.53 -12.62 1.82
N ARG A 199 -1.25 -11.81 2.60
CA ARG A 199 -1.87 -12.12 3.88
C ARG A 199 -3.34 -12.47 3.72
N ILE A 200 -4.04 -11.85 2.76
CA ILE A 200 -5.45 -12.12 2.50
C ILE A 200 -5.56 -13.47 1.78
N GLY A 201 -5.99 -14.48 2.52
CA GLY A 201 -6.22 -15.83 2.01
C GLY A 201 -7.63 -15.99 1.43
N GLN A 202 -8.33 -17.04 1.85
CA GLN A 202 -9.71 -17.30 1.46
C GLN A 202 -10.67 -16.30 2.12
N PHE A 203 -10.76 -15.09 1.58
CA PHE A 203 -11.52 -13.97 2.14
C PHE A 203 -13.03 -14.23 2.27
N SER A 204 -13.59 -15.19 1.52
CA SER A 204 -14.98 -15.64 1.69
C SER A 204 -15.27 -16.28 3.05
N THR A 205 -14.24 -16.62 3.82
CA THR A 205 -14.37 -17.15 5.18
C THR A 205 -14.33 -16.07 6.27
N TYR A 206 -14.01 -14.82 5.92
CA TYR A 206 -13.86 -13.75 6.89
C TYR A 206 -15.22 -13.18 7.32
N ASN A 207 -15.44 -13.11 8.63
CA ASN A 207 -16.64 -12.52 9.22
C ASN A 207 -16.44 -11.02 9.50
N THR A 208 -16.09 -10.27 8.45
CA THR A 208 -15.79 -8.83 8.48
C THR A 208 -16.10 -8.22 7.12
N ASP A 209 -16.01 -6.91 6.99
CA ASP A 209 -16.22 -6.24 5.71
C ASP A 209 -15.10 -6.63 4.71
N VAL A 210 -15.52 -7.03 3.51
CA VAL A 210 -14.64 -7.32 2.38
C VAL A 210 -15.11 -6.52 1.16
N ILE A 211 -14.17 -5.86 0.48
CA ILE A 211 -14.41 -5.11 -0.76
C ILE A 211 -13.45 -5.68 -1.82
N THR A 212 -13.94 -5.93 -3.03
CA THR A 212 -13.14 -6.56 -4.08
C THR A 212 -13.26 -5.83 -5.42
N SER A 213 -12.24 -6.01 -6.26
CA SER A 213 -12.35 -5.74 -7.69
C SER A 213 -13.33 -6.73 -8.34
N LYS A 214 -13.91 -6.36 -9.49
CA LYS A 214 -14.89 -7.20 -10.22
C LYS A 214 -14.32 -8.53 -10.70
N ASN A 215 -13.01 -8.61 -10.87
CA ASN A 215 -12.27 -9.77 -11.35
C ASN A 215 -11.60 -10.58 -10.23
N CYS A 216 -11.81 -10.22 -8.96
CA CYS A 216 -11.42 -11.04 -7.82
C CYS A 216 -12.49 -12.13 -7.62
N ILE A 217 -12.08 -13.40 -7.71
CA ILE A 217 -12.96 -14.59 -7.68
C ILE A 217 -12.66 -15.41 -6.43
#